data_AF-A0A9P3UY53-F1
#
_entry.id   AF-A0A9P3UY53-F1
#
_cell.length_a   1.000
_cell.length_b   1.000
_cell.length_c   1.000
_cell.angle_alpha   90.00
_cell.angle_beta   90.00
_cell.angle_gamma   90.00
#
_symmetry.space_group_name_H-M   'P 1'
#
loop_
_entity.id
_entity.type
_entity.pdbx_description
1 polymer ?
#
loop_
_entity_poly.entity_id
_entity_poly.type
_entity_poly.pdbx_seq_one_letter_code
_entity_poly.pdbx_strand_id
1 'polypeptide(L)'
;MSFVRTYPEHLAAAASNLQSLGAALNVGSAAADVPITTVVPAAVDEVSILTAMQFATHAQRFQELSAQASRIQAMLSRHWPPVGAPTPKPKRPTPHRRTDRPRGNRSHSDGGLRYVAARDQLCAYLCRARSGLAGNRGDGVEWAGR
;
A
#
# COMPACT_ATOMS: atom_id res chain seq x y z
N MET A 1 -8.73 -17.50 -24.66
CA MET A 1 -8.18 -17.54 -23.28
C MET A 1 -6.71 -17.18 -23.37
N SER A 2 -6.25 -16.08 -22.75
CA SER A 2 -4.81 -15.76 -22.74
C SER A 2 -4.13 -16.45 -21.57
N PHE A 3 -2.95 -17.00 -21.82
CA PHE A 3 -2.09 -17.56 -20.79
C PHE A 3 -0.97 -16.58 -20.51
N VAL A 4 -0.83 -16.16 -19.25
CA VAL A 4 0.30 -15.35 -18.80
C VAL A 4 1.43 -16.31 -18.43
N ARG A 5 2.53 -16.28 -19.17
CA ARG A 5 3.79 -16.92 -18.75
C ARG A 5 4.52 -15.98 -17.80
N THR A 6 4.77 -16.44 -16.58
CA THR A 6 5.62 -15.74 -15.62
C THR A 6 6.99 -16.41 -15.59
N TYR A 7 8.04 -15.59 -15.50
CA TYR A 7 9.43 -16.02 -15.35
C TYR A 7 9.89 -15.73 -13.90
N PRO A 8 9.74 -16.70 -12.99
CA PRO A 8 9.89 -16.47 -11.56
C PRO A 8 11.32 -16.05 -11.15
N GLU A 9 12.33 -16.59 -11.82
CA GLU A 9 13.74 -16.22 -11.65
C GLU A 9 14.01 -14.74 -11.96
N HIS A 10 13.42 -14.22 -13.04
CA HIS A 10 13.57 -12.81 -13.41
C HIS A 10 12.85 -11.88 -12.42
N LEU A 11 11.70 -12.31 -11.89
CA LEU A 11 10.95 -11.57 -10.88
C LEU A 11 11.68 -11.56 -9.52
N ALA A 12 12.36 -12.65 -9.15
CA ALA A 12 13.17 -12.70 -7.94
C ALA A 12 14.41 -11.78 -8.04
N ALA A 13 15.09 -11.79 -9.19
CA ALA A 13 16.21 -10.88 -9.45
C ALA A 13 15.76 -9.40 -9.40
N ALA A 14 14.62 -9.08 -9.99
CA ALA A 14 14.05 -7.73 -9.95
C ALA A 14 13.75 -7.27 -8.51
N ALA A 15 13.21 -8.16 -7.66
CA ALA A 15 12.94 -7.84 -6.26
C ALA A 15 14.21 -7.53 -5.47
N SER A 16 15.27 -8.33 -5.66
CA SER A 16 16.56 -8.09 -5.04
C SER A 16 17.15 -6.75 -5.49
N ASN A 17 17.10 -6.46 -6.80
CA ASN A 17 17.57 -5.18 -7.34
C ASN A 17 16.78 -4.00 -6.77
N LEU A 18 15.45 -4.11 -6.67
CA LEU A 18 14.58 -3.09 -6.09
C LEU A 18 14.97 -2.79 -4.63
N GLN A 19 15.32 -3.83 -3.88
CA GLN A 19 15.71 -3.72 -2.48
C GLN A 19 17.09 -3.05 -2.33
N SER A 20 18.07 -3.42 -3.17
CA SER A 20 19.38 -2.77 -3.23
C SER A 20 19.28 -1.31 -3.64
N LEU A 21 18.47 -0.99 -4.66
CA LEU A 21 18.22 0.38 -5.11
C LEU A 21 17.53 1.21 -4.03
N GLY A 22 16.52 0.65 -3.34
CA GLY A 22 15.84 1.31 -2.24
C GLY A 22 16.79 1.67 -1.09
N ALA A 23 17.70 0.75 -0.75
CA ALA A 23 18.72 1.00 0.27
C ALA A 23 19.70 2.11 -0.15
N ALA A 24 20.21 2.06 -1.39
CA ALA A 24 21.12 3.08 -1.92
C ALA A 24 20.46 4.47 -1.98
N LEU A 25 19.19 4.54 -2.40
CA LEU A 25 18.42 5.78 -2.41
C LEU A 25 18.23 6.35 -1.01
N ASN A 26 17.90 5.52 -0.03
CA ASN A 26 17.72 5.99 1.35
C ASN A 26 19.02 6.58 1.94
N VAL A 27 20.17 5.93 1.68
CA VAL A 27 21.49 6.45 2.07
C VAL A 27 21.79 7.77 1.35
N GLY A 28 21.53 7.83 0.04
CA GLY A 28 21.74 9.04 -0.76
C GLY A 28 20.88 10.22 -0.31
N SER A 29 19.59 9.99 -0.05
CA SER A 29 18.68 11.02 0.45
C SER A 29 19.07 11.54 1.83
N ALA A 30 19.52 10.64 2.73
CA ALA A 30 20.04 11.03 4.04
C ALA A 30 21.36 11.83 3.94
N ALA A 31 22.27 11.42 3.05
CA ALA A 31 23.52 12.16 2.81
C ALA A 31 23.27 13.53 2.17
N ALA A 32 22.22 13.66 1.36
CA ALA A 32 21.86 14.91 0.71
C ALA A 32 21.20 15.91 1.66
N ASP A 33 20.67 15.50 2.81
CA ASP A 33 19.86 16.35 3.71
C ASP A 33 20.54 17.66 4.12
N VAL A 34 21.77 17.58 4.60
CA VAL A 34 22.55 18.74 5.02
C VAL A 34 22.96 19.65 3.84
N PRO A 35 23.60 19.14 2.76
CA PRO A 35 24.09 20.02 1.69
C PRO A 35 22.99 20.74 0.91
N ILE A 36 21.78 20.17 0.83
CA ILE A 36 20.67 20.83 0.09
C ILE A 36 19.86 21.80 0.95
N THR A 37 19.94 21.71 2.29
CA THR A 37 19.27 22.65 3.21
C THR A 37 20.14 23.85 3.58
N THR A 38 21.46 23.75 3.42
CA THR A 38 22.45 24.76 3.83
C THR A 38 23.02 25.59 2.66
N VAL A 39 22.19 25.86 1.65
CA VAL A 39 22.61 26.63 0.46
C VAL A 39 22.99 28.06 0.86
N VAL A 40 24.23 28.44 0.57
CA VAL A 40 24.73 29.81 0.79
C VAL A 40 24.28 30.69 -0.38
N PRO A 41 23.74 31.91 -0.11
CA PRO A 41 23.37 32.83 -1.17
C PRO A 41 24.59 33.26 -1.99
N ALA A 42 24.42 33.39 -3.31
CA ALA A 42 25.49 33.73 -4.24
C ALA A 42 26.04 35.16 -4.02
N ALA A 43 25.18 36.07 -3.57
CA ALA A 43 25.50 37.45 -3.21
C ALA A 43 24.57 37.95 -2.08
N VAL A 44 24.85 39.14 -1.55
CA VAL A 44 24.12 39.76 -0.41
C VAL A 44 22.83 40.48 -0.87
N ASP A 45 22.49 40.40 -2.16
CA ASP A 45 21.24 40.97 -2.66
C ASP A 45 20.02 40.16 -2.21
N GLU A 46 18.88 40.84 -2.14
CA GLU A 46 17.62 40.23 -1.68
C GLU A 46 17.19 39.04 -2.54
N VAL A 47 17.46 39.05 -3.85
CA VAL A 47 17.07 37.97 -4.77
C VAL A 47 17.90 36.71 -4.48
N SER A 48 19.21 36.85 -4.29
CA SER A 48 20.10 35.75 -3.91
C SER A 48 19.71 35.14 -2.56
N ILE A 49 19.36 35.97 -1.57
CA ILE A 49 18.93 35.51 -0.24
C ILE A 49 17.60 34.77 -0.33
N LEU A 50 16.60 35.33 -1.01
CA LEU A 50 15.29 34.70 -1.20
C LEU A 50 15.41 33.37 -1.95
N THR A 51 16.28 33.31 -2.96
CA THR A 51 16.52 32.10 -3.75
C THR A 51 17.14 31.00 -2.88
N ALA A 52 18.15 31.32 -2.06
CA ALA A 52 18.74 30.38 -1.12
C ALA A 52 17.70 29.84 -0.11
N MET A 53 16.83 30.70 0.43
CA MET A 53 15.73 30.28 1.31
C MET A 53 14.70 29.39 0.60
N GLN A 54 14.39 29.67 -0.67
CA GLN A 54 13.48 28.85 -1.46
C GLN A 54 14.05 27.45 -1.70
N PHE A 55 15.36 27.34 -1.98
CA PHE A 55 16.04 26.04 -2.08
C PHE A 55 16.00 25.27 -0.76
N ALA A 56 16.27 25.93 0.37
CA ALA A 56 16.19 25.30 1.69
C ALA A 56 14.77 24.80 2.01
N THR A 57 13.74 25.58 1.64
CA THR A 57 12.34 25.19 1.80
C THR A 57 11.98 24.01 0.89
N HIS A 58 12.45 24.01 -0.35
CA HIS A 58 12.23 22.91 -1.29
C HIS A 58 12.91 21.62 -0.82
N ALA A 59 14.12 21.72 -0.29
CA ALA A 59 14.86 20.63 0.31
C ALA A 59 14.09 19.94 1.44
N GLN A 60 13.49 20.70 2.36
CA GLN A 60 12.67 20.12 3.43
C GLN A 60 11.50 19.31 2.90
N ARG A 61 10.78 19.84 1.90
CA ARG A 61 9.68 19.11 1.23
C ARG A 61 10.17 17.86 0.50
N PHE A 62 11.34 17.93 -0.14
CA PHE A 62 11.96 16.78 -0.77
C PHE A 62 12.22 15.67 0.24
N GLN A 63 12.69 16.00 1.45
CA GLN A 63 12.94 15.00 2.49
C GLN A 63 11.68 14.37 3.06
N GLU A 64 10.61 15.14 3.22
CA GLU A 64 9.31 14.58 3.60
C GLU A 64 8.78 13.60 2.54
N LEU A 65 8.93 13.94 1.26
CA LEU A 65 8.52 13.10 0.14
C LEU A 65 9.42 11.87 0.00
N SER A 66 10.74 12.00 0.20
CA SER A 66 11.69 10.89 0.15
C SER A 66 11.39 9.86 1.25
N ALA A 67 11.01 10.31 2.44
CA ALA A 67 10.56 9.46 3.54
C ALA A 67 9.22 8.74 3.24
N GLN A 68 8.31 9.37 2.50
CA GLN A 68 7.09 8.70 2.03
C GLN A 68 7.40 7.66 0.95
N ALA A 69 8.24 8.00 -0.01
CA ALA A 69 8.68 7.09 -1.07
C ALA A 69 9.39 5.86 -0.51
N SER A 70 10.25 6.00 0.51
CA SER A 70 10.94 4.87 1.13
C SER A 70 9.98 3.88 1.79
N ARG A 71 8.87 4.37 2.37
CA ARG A 71 7.80 3.51 2.92
C ARG A 71 7.07 2.73 1.84
N ILE A 72 6.76 3.37 0.72
CA ILE A 72 6.12 2.70 -0.43
C ILE A 72 7.06 1.63 -1.00
N GLN A 73 8.34 1.95 -1.18
CA GLN A 73 9.35 1.01 -1.63
C GLN A 73 9.50 -0.19 -0.68
N ALA A 74 9.52 0.07 0.63
CA ALA A 74 9.57 -0.98 1.64
C ALA A 74 8.32 -1.87 1.60
N MET A 75 7.13 -1.27 1.49
CA MET A 75 5.86 -2.01 1.34
C MET A 75 5.85 -2.87 0.08
N LEU A 76 6.29 -2.32 -1.06
CA LEU A 76 6.37 -3.03 -2.32
C LEU A 76 7.33 -4.21 -2.21
N SER A 77 8.54 -3.99 -1.67
CA SER A 77 9.54 -5.06 -1.50
C SER A 77 9.05 -6.17 -0.56
N ARG A 78 8.26 -5.82 0.47
CA ARG A 78 7.68 -6.78 1.42
C ARG A 78 6.47 -7.53 0.85
N HIS A 79 5.64 -6.85 0.06
CA HIS A 79 4.46 -7.45 -0.54
C HIS A 79 4.81 -8.29 -1.77
N TRP A 80 5.93 -7.99 -2.43
CA TRP A 80 6.44 -8.81 -3.50
C TRP A 80 6.79 -10.21 -2.98
N PRO A 81 6.02 -11.25 -3.35
CA PRO A 81 6.30 -12.58 -2.83
C PRO A 81 7.61 -13.11 -3.41
N PRO A 82 8.39 -13.91 -2.66
CA PRO A 82 9.48 -14.68 -3.25
C PRO A 82 8.86 -15.62 -4.28
N VAL A 83 9.12 -15.34 -5.56
CA VAL A 83 8.56 -16.15 -6.63
C VAL A 83 9.27 -17.50 -6.62
N GLY A 84 8.54 -18.55 -6.24
CA GLY A 84 9.08 -19.90 -6.08
C GLY A 84 8.96 -20.51 -4.69
N ALA A 85 8.28 -19.89 -3.72
CA ALA A 85 7.90 -20.59 -2.49
C ALA A 85 7.18 -21.90 -2.85
N PRO A 86 7.59 -23.06 -2.30
CA PRO A 86 7.01 -24.34 -2.66
C PRO A 86 5.51 -24.26 -2.38
N THR A 87 4.71 -24.30 -3.45
CA THR A 87 3.26 -24.41 -3.28
C THR A 87 3.02 -25.73 -2.54
N PRO A 88 2.21 -25.73 -1.46
CA PRO A 88 1.84 -26.97 -0.83
C PRO A 88 1.16 -27.82 -1.90
N LYS A 89 1.75 -28.98 -2.22
CA LYS A 89 1.17 -29.90 -3.20
C LYS A 89 -0.29 -30.15 -2.79
N PRO A 90 -1.27 -30.06 -3.71
CA PRO A 90 -2.64 -30.36 -3.37
C PRO A 90 -2.67 -31.77 -2.80
N LYS A 91 -3.11 -31.93 -1.54
CA LYS A 91 -3.28 -33.26 -0.93
C LYS A 91 -4.23 -34.03 -1.85
N ARG A 92 -3.74 -35.13 -2.44
CA ARG A 92 -4.59 -36.04 -3.21
C ARG A 92 -5.77 -36.40 -2.29
N PRO A 93 -7.03 -36.19 -2.69
CA PRO A 93 -8.15 -36.57 -1.85
C PRO A 93 -8.00 -38.06 -1.55
N THR A 94 -7.87 -38.39 -0.27
CA THR A 94 -7.76 -39.77 0.18
C THR A 94 -9.00 -40.49 -0.35
N PRO A 95 -8.87 -41.60 -1.09
CA PRO A 95 -10.04 -42.34 -1.52
C PRO A 95 -10.77 -42.81 -0.26
N HIS A 96 -11.89 -42.17 0.05
CA HIS A 96 -12.77 -42.63 1.11
C HIS A 96 -13.28 -44.00 0.67
N ARG A 97 -12.79 -45.06 1.32
CA ARG A 97 -13.36 -46.39 1.20
C ARG A 97 -14.85 -46.23 1.48
N ARG A 98 -15.68 -46.60 0.51
CA ARG A 98 -17.14 -46.53 0.58
C ARG A 98 -17.64 -47.60 1.55
N THR A 99 -17.27 -47.50 2.82
CA THR A 99 -17.82 -48.33 3.90
C THR A 99 -18.93 -47.54 4.55
N ASP A 100 -20.15 -47.98 4.26
CA ASP A 100 -21.38 -47.86 5.04
C ASP A 100 -21.57 -46.57 5.81
N ARG A 101 -22.33 -45.67 5.18
CA ARG A 101 -22.93 -44.49 5.82
C ARG A 101 -23.92 -44.97 6.88
N PRO A 102 -23.67 -44.77 8.19
CA PRO A 102 -24.73 -44.95 9.17
C PRO A 102 -25.75 -43.83 8.96
N ARG A 103 -27.04 -44.19 9.00
CA ARG A 103 -28.16 -43.27 8.89
C ARG A 103 -28.29 -42.48 10.21
N GLY A 104 -27.32 -41.61 10.49
CA GLY A 104 -27.28 -40.70 11.64
C GLY A 104 -27.86 -39.34 11.28
N ASN A 105 -28.91 -38.96 12.00
CA ASN A 105 -29.48 -37.63 12.18
C ASN A 105 -28.55 -36.44 11.87
N ARG A 106 -28.94 -35.66 10.84
CA ARG A 106 -28.36 -34.37 10.48
C ARG A 106 -28.72 -33.34 11.57
N SER A 107 -27.86 -33.14 12.56
CA SER A 107 -27.81 -31.87 13.27
C SER A 107 -27.16 -30.83 12.35
N HIS A 108 -27.96 -29.85 11.95
CA HIS A 108 -27.58 -28.68 11.14
C HIS A 108 -26.44 -27.94 11.86
N SER A 109 -25.19 -28.18 11.47
CA SER A 109 -24.05 -27.42 11.97
C SER A 109 -24.00 -26.07 11.26
N ASP A 110 -24.42 -25.07 12.02
CA ASP A 110 -24.66 -23.64 11.78
C ASP A 110 -23.40 -22.81 11.41
N GLY A 111 -22.49 -23.38 10.62
CA GLY A 111 -21.18 -22.78 10.32
C GLY A 111 -21.14 -21.90 9.06
N GLY A 112 -21.96 -22.20 8.05
CA GLY A 112 -21.92 -21.53 6.75
C GLY A 112 -22.72 -20.22 6.67
N LEU A 113 -23.79 -20.12 7.44
CA LEU A 113 -24.69 -18.95 7.43
C LEU A 113 -24.04 -17.70 8.05
N ARG A 114 -23.08 -17.87 8.97
CA ARG A 114 -22.37 -16.76 9.59
C ARG A 114 -21.43 -16.02 8.63
N TYR A 115 -20.81 -16.72 7.67
CA TYR A 115 -19.88 -16.09 6.73
C TYR A 115 -20.59 -15.33 5.61
N VAL A 116 -21.77 -15.81 5.19
CA VAL A 116 -22.59 -15.14 4.16
C VAL A 116 -23.31 -13.92 4.75
N ALA A 117 -23.86 -14.03 5.97
CA ALA A 117 -24.50 -12.89 6.65
C ALA A 117 -23.54 -11.74 6.96
N ALA A 118 -22.26 -12.02 7.29
CA ALA A 118 -21.26 -10.99 7.53
C ALA A 118 -20.90 -10.19 6.27
N ARG A 119 -20.98 -10.81 5.07
CA ARG A 119 -20.72 -10.14 3.80
C ARG A 119 -21.82 -9.17 3.41
N ASP A 120 -23.08 -9.53 3.65
CA ASP A 120 -24.22 -8.66 3.34
C ASP A 120 -24.28 -7.43 4.24
N GLN A 121 -23.91 -7.56 5.53
CA GLN A 121 -23.82 -6.40 6.44
C GLN A 121 -22.73 -5.40 6.04
N LEU A 122 -21.58 -5.88 5.56
CA LEU A 122 -20.47 -5.03 5.13
C LEU A 122 -20.82 -4.27 3.83
N CYS A 123 -21.52 -4.92 2.89
CA CYS A 123 -22.05 -4.26 1.70
C CYS A 123 -23.10 -3.19 2.04
N ALA A 124 -24.02 -3.47 2.98
CA ALA A 124 -25.02 -2.49 3.41
C ALA A 124 -24.39 -1.27 4.11
N TYR A 125 -23.36 -1.47 4.94
CA TYR A 125 -22.64 -0.40 5.63
C TYR A 125 -21.86 0.49 4.64
N LEU A 126 -21.16 -0.10 3.68
CA LEU A 126 -20.40 0.65 2.67
C LEU A 126 -21.32 1.40 1.68
N CYS A 127 -22.47 0.83 1.32
CA CYS A 127 -23.48 1.54 0.52
C CYS A 127 -24.06 2.75 1.26
N ARG A 128 -24.32 2.65 2.58
CA ARG A 128 -24.82 3.77 3.38
C ARG A 128 -23.76 4.85 3.62
N ALA A 129 -22.50 4.48 3.85
CA ALA A 129 -21.39 5.44 3.96
C ALA A 129 -21.18 6.25 2.67
N ARG A 130 -21.36 5.63 1.50
CA ARG A 130 -21.20 6.31 0.20
C ARG A 130 -22.39 7.20 -0.16
N SER A 131 -23.61 6.87 0.26
CA SER A 131 -24.79 7.70 0.02
C SER A 131 -24.93 8.86 1.02
N GLY A 132 -24.34 8.76 2.22
CA GLY A 132 -24.25 9.87 3.18
C GLY A 132 -23.27 10.97 2.82
N LEU A 133 -22.26 10.69 1.97
CA LEU A 133 -21.30 11.72 1.49
C LEU A 133 -21.83 12.58 0.33
N ALA A 134 -23.02 12.28 -0.21
CA ALA A 134 -23.63 13.04 -1.30
C ALA A 134 -24.74 14.02 -0.84
N GLY A 135 -25.03 14.09 0.47
CA GLY A 135 -26.12 14.90 1.03
C GLY A 135 -25.68 15.76 2.20
N ASN A 136 -24.71 16.67 2.00
CA ASN A 136 -24.56 17.85 2.85
C ASN A 136 -23.88 19.01 2.10
N ARG A 137 -24.51 19.44 1.00
CA ARG A 137 -24.19 20.69 0.31
C ARG A 137 -25.34 21.67 0.54
N GLY A 138 -25.31 22.28 1.72
CA GLY A 138 -26.29 23.28 2.12
C GLY A 138 -26.15 23.51 3.60
N ASP A 139 -25.18 24.34 3.99
CA ASP A 139 -25.26 25.20 5.16
C ASP A 139 -24.28 26.36 4.96
N GLY A 140 -24.81 27.57 5.10
CA GLY A 140 -24.19 28.81 4.67
C GLY A 140 -22.96 29.23 5.47
N VAL A 141 -22.09 29.97 4.78
CA VAL A 141 -21.13 30.88 5.41
C VAL A 141 -21.34 32.27 4.84
N GLU A 142 -22.30 32.95 5.47
CA GLU A 142 -22.37 34.40 5.59
C GLU A 142 -21.06 34.91 6.20
N TRP A 143 -20.24 35.63 5.44
CA TRP A 143 -19.14 36.43 5.98
C TRP A 143 -19.52 37.90 5.88
N ALA A 144 -20.23 38.36 6.91
CA ALA A 144 -20.38 39.76 7.23
C ALA A 144 -19.13 40.27 7.99
N GLY A 145 -18.53 41.32 7.44
CA GLY A 145 -17.71 42.36 8.08
C GLY A 145 -16.89 42.07 9.35
N ARG A 146 -15.56 42.18 9.22
CA ARG A 146 -14.77 43.18 9.94
C ARG A 146 -13.42 43.40 9.25
#